data_AF-A0A1I1AZ63-F1
#
_entry.id   AF-A0A1I1AZ63-F1
#
_cell.length_a   1.000
_cell.length_b   1.000
_cell.length_c   1.000
_cell.angle_alpha   90.00
_cell.angle_beta   90.00
_cell.angle_gamma   90.00
#
_symmetry.space_group_name_H-M   'P 1'
#
loop_
_entity.id
_entity.type
_entity.pdbx_description
1 polymer ?
#
loop_
_entity_poly.entity_id
_entity_poly.type
_entity_poly.pdbx_seq_one_letter_code
_entity_poly.pdbx_strand_id
1 'polypeptide(L)'
;MPLAQPHHLGRLAAAAVLVLGPWFLASCDNGDGTGGGYGTGDTTDTAAETNSEPAPQDGQAYFANGDHLGEKVSVTAAVDVPLNERALVLNAGEYGDNSLLVLLDQKAPNFQEGDLVTATGTVENFTYEQFSEKYNLVQAAIYDGYTDEQFLNQATVEAAKDAPTG
;
A
#
# COMPACT_ATOMS: atom_id res chain seq x y z
N MET A 1 -45.58 16.12 -14.85
CA MET A 1 -46.63 16.31 -13.84
C MET A 1 -46.92 14.92 -13.27
N PRO A 2 -46.79 14.65 -11.95
CA PRO A 2 -46.29 15.49 -10.83
C PRO A 2 -44.82 15.94 -10.99
N LEU A 3 -44.07 16.63 -10.10
CA LEU A 3 -44.22 17.19 -8.72
C LEU A 3 -43.64 16.41 -7.49
N ALA A 4 -42.68 17.07 -6.81
CA ALA A 4 -42.30 17.04 -5.37
C ALA A 4 -41.75 15.74 -4.71
N GLN A 5 -40.86 15.77 -3.69
CA GLN A 5 -39.82 16.74 -3.22
C GLN A 5 -38.83 15.98 -2.26
N PRO A 6 -37.66 16.56 -1.85
CA PRO A 6 -36.58 15.82 -1.19
C PRO A 6 -36.55 15.88 0.35
N HIS A 7 -35.86 14.91 0.97
CA HIS A 7 -35.60 14.74 2.40
C HIS A 7 -34.18 14.12 2.54
N HIS A 8 -33.26 14.50 3.44
CA HIS A 8 -33.15 15.61 4.39
C HIS A 8 -31.67 16.01 4.60
N LEU A 9 -31.43 17.21 5.15
CA LEU A 9 -30.10 17.64 5.61
C LEU A 9 -29.60 16.77 6.78
N GLY A 10 -28.35 16.29 6.69
CA GLY A 10 -27.53 15.89 7.84
C GLY A 10 -26.36 16.85 8.03
N ARG A 11 -26.56 17.96 8.75
CA ARG A 11 -25.46 18.84 9.20
C ARG A 11 -25.09 18.48 10.64
N LEU A 12 -23.87 18.00 10.86
CA LEU A 12 -23.18 18.13 12.14
C LEU A 12 -21.74 18.56 11.88
N ALA A 13 -21.30 19.57 12.62
CA ALA A 13 -19.95 20.12 12.58
C ALA A 13 -19.45 20.31 14.02
N ALA A 14 -18.22 19.89 14.28
CA ALA A 14 -17.42 20.25 15.45
C ALA A 14 -15.95 20.06 15.03
N ALA A 15 -15.17 21.11 14.80
CA ALA A 15 -14.56 22.02 15.78
C ALA A 15 -13.17 21.50 16.22
N ALA A 16 -12.13 22.20 15.77
CA ALA A 16 -10.74 21.88 16.07
C ALA A 16 -10.33 22.39 17.46
N VAL A 17 -9.37 21.71 18.09
CA VAL A 17 -8.64 22.21 19.26
C VAL A 17 -7.14 22.04 19.02
N LEU A 18 -6.44 23.16 18.85
CA LEU A 18 -4.97 23.24 18.91
C LEU A 18 -4.55 23.38 20.38
N VAL A 19 -3.71 22.47 20.87
CA VAL A 19 -3.05 22.62 22.18
C VAL A 19 -1.54 22.80 21.97
N LEU A 20 -0.99 23.86 22.55
CA LEU A 20 0.43 24.21 22.49
C LEU A 20 1.13 23.93 23.82
N GLY A 21 2.14 23.07 23.78
CA GLY A 21 3.21 22.95 24.80
C GLY A 21 2.82 22.29 26.13
N PRO A 22 3.75 22.25 27.12
CA PRO A 22 5.13 22.75 27.09
C PRO A 22 6.20 21.65 27.33
N TRP A 23 7.48 22.04 27.25
CA TRP A 23 8.64 21.21 27.59
C TRP A 23 8.77 21.03 29.11
N PHE A 24 9.06 19.82 29.60
CA PHE A 24 9.68 19.64 30.92
C PHE A 24 10.74 18.53 30.93
N LEU A 25 11.71 18.70 31.83
CA LEU A 25 12.96 17.95 31.91
C LEU A 25 12.80 16.66 32.71
N ALA A 26 13.69 15.70 32.47
CA ALA A 26 13.81 14.50 33.29
C ALA A 26 14.14 14.83 34.75
N SER A 27 13.40 14.22 35.68
CA SER A 27 13.80 14.07 37.07
C SER A 27 13.58 12.63 37.46
N CYS A 28 14.65 11.94 37.83
CA CYS A 28 14.62 10.60 38.39
C CYS A 28 14.58 10.75 39.91
N ASP A 29 13.50 10.30 40.56
CA ASP A 29 13.38 10.26 42.01
C ASP A 29 12.72 8.95 42.44
N ASN A 30 13.38 8.24 43.36
CA ASN A 30 12.90 6.97 43.91
C ASN A 30 12.10 7.26 45.18
N GLY A 31 10.78 7.02 45.17
CA GLY A 31 9.91 7.20 46.33
C GLY A 31 8.82 6.13 46.42
N ASP A 32 8.63 5.59 47.62
CA ASP A 32 7.70 4.52 47.96
C ASP A 32 6.24 5.02 48.16
N GLY A 33 5.26 4.18 47.81
CA GLY A 33 3.85 4.58 47.88
C GLY A 33 2.84 3.46 47.57
N THR A 34 2.63 2.55 48.52
CA THR A 34 1.64 1.47 48.40
C THR A 34 0.20 2.01 48.42
N GLY A 35 -0.52 1.92 47.31
CA GLY A 35 -1.94 2.28 47.21
C GLY A 35 -2.67 1.44 46.18
N GLY A 36 -3.52 0.50 46.63
CA GLY A 36 -4.30 -0.36 45.74
C GLY A 36 -5.49 0.36 45.11
N GLY A 37 -5.60 0.33 43.78
CA GLY A 37 -6.73 0.83 43.02
C GLY A 37 -7.09 -0.16 41.91
N TYR A 38 -8.35 -0.57 41.84
CA TYR A 38 -8.83 -1.57 40.88
C TYR A 38 -9.27 -0.91 39.58
N GLY A 39 -8.87 -1.50 38.45
CA GLY A 39 -9.55 -1.34 37.16
C GLY A 39 -9.24 -0.05 36.39
N THR A 40 -8.33 -0.14 35.43
CA THR A 40 -8.63 -0.07 33.98
C THR A 40 -7.30 -0.21 33.26
N GLY A 41 -7.13 -1.31 32.52
CA GLY A 41 -5.97 -1.50 31.66
C GLY A 41 -6.11 -0.65 30.41
N ASP A 42 -5.87 0.65 30.52
CA ASP A 42 -5.63 1.50 29.35
C ASP A 42 -4.20 1.26 28.87
N THR A 43 -4.00 0.10 28.24
CA THR A 43 -2.86 -0.11 27.37
C THR A 43 -3.17 0.60 26.06
N THR A 44 -3.08 1.93 26.06
CA THR A 44 -2.88 2.68 24.82
C THR A 44 -1.49 2.33 24.31
N ASP A 45 -1.42 1.15 23.68
CA ASP A 45 -0.29 0.72 22.86
C ASP A 45 -0.21 1.73 21.72
N THR A 46 0.61 2.76 21.91
CA THR A 46 0.94 3.71 20.86
C THR A 46 1.85 2.94 19.93
N ALA A 47 1.20 2.19 19.02
CA ALA A 47 1.85 1.58 17.88
C ALA A 47 2.59 2.70 17.17
N ALA A 48 3.90 2.75 17.41
CA ALA A 48 4.77 3.57 16.60
C ALA A 48 4.63 3.01 15.19
N GLU A 49 3.97 3.77 14.30
CA GLU A 49 4.08 3.61 12.86
C GLU A 49 5.54 3.78 12.49
N THR A 50 6.27 2.69 12.70
CA THR A 50 7.63 2.50 12.25
C THR A 50 7.47 2.39 10.76
N ASN A 51 7.68 3.53 10.08
CA ASN A 51 7.63 3.67 8.63
C ASN A 51 8.85 2.96 7.97
N SER A 52 9.12 1.74 8.42
CA SER A 52 10.00 0.77 7.78
C SER A 52 9.37 0.38 6.47
N GLU A 53 10.16 0.44 5.41
CA GLU A 53 9.80 -0.19 4.15
C GLU A 53 9.54 -1.70 4.40
N PRO A 54 8.43 -2.26 3.89
CA PRO A 54 8.16 -3.68 4.06
C PRO A 54 9.32 -4.50 3.47
N ALA A 55 9.84 -5.43 4.25
CA ALA A 55 10.73 -6.45 3.71
C ALA A 55 9.93 -7.35 2.74
N PRO A 56 10.56 -7.90 1.67
CA PRO A 56 9.93 -8.91 0.85
C PRO A 56 9.42 -10.09 1.69
N GLN A 57 8.19 -10.53 1.45
CA GLN A 57 7.59 -11.68 2.14
C GLN A 57 7.11 -12.71 1.12
N ASP A 58 7.92 -13.73 0.88
CA ASP A 58 7.59 -14.79 -0.06
C ASP A 58 6.34 -15.57 0.41
N GLY A 59 5.41 -15.84 -0.52
CA GLY A 59 4.24 -16.70 -0.29
C GLY A 59 3.07 -16.07 0.49
N GLN A 60 3.03 -14.75 0.67
CA GLN A 60 1.86 -14.05 1.22
C GLN A 60 0.85 -13.70 0.13
N ALA A 61 -0.41 -14.11 0.29
CA ALA A 61 -1.46 -14.01 -0.74
C ALA A 61 -2.10 -12.61 -0.85
N TYR A 62 -1.27 -11.57 -1.01
CA TYR A 62 -1.66 -10.16 -1.00
C TYR A 62 -2.79 -9.80 -1.97
N PHE A 63 -2.86 -10.45 -3.14
CA PHE A 63 -3.76 -10.06 -4.23
C PHE A 63 -5.02 -10.95 -4.34
N ALA A 64 -5.19 -11.94 -3.46
CA ALA A 64 -6.23 -12.96 -3.65
C ALA A 64 -7.68 -12.47 -3.43
N ASN A 65 -7.94 -11.54 -2.50
CA ASN A 65 -9.31 -11.22 -2.05
C ASN A 65 -9.58 -9.73 -1.74
N GLY A 66 -8.62 -8.82 -1.91
CA GLY A 66 -8.79 -7.39 -1.57
C GLY A 66 -8.57 -7.03 -0.10
N ASP A 67 -8.23 -8.00 0.75
CA ASP A 67 -7.99 -7.78 2.19
C ASP A 67 -6.82 -6.81 2.47
N HIS A 68 -5.89 -6.66 1.52
CA HIS A 68 -4.67 -5.85 1.63
C HIS A 68 -4.78 -4.46 0.95
N LEU A 69 -5.97 -4.02 0.54
CA LEU A 69 -6.14 -2.74 -0.15
C LEU A 69 -5.67 -1.54 0.70
N GLY A 70 -4.76 -0.74 0.15
CA GLY A 70 -4.11 0.38 0.81
C GLY A 70 -2.84 0.00 1.59
N GLU A 71 -2.49 -1.28 1.71
CA GLU A 71 -1.24 -1.71 2.34
C GLU A 71 -0.04 -1.49 1.39
N LYS A 72 1.10 -1.06 1.95
CA LYS A 72 2.37 -1.07 1.25
C LYS A 72 3.01 -2.44 1.44
N VAL A 73 3.25 -3.16 0.34
CA VAL A 73 3.83 -4.52 0.33
C VAL A 73 5.08 -4.56 -0.54
N SER A 74 5.86 -5.63 -0.40
CA SER A 74 7.04 -5.91 -1.22
C SER A 74 7.00 -7.35 -1.72
N VAL A 75 7.11 -7.52 -3.03
CA VAL A 75 7.00 -8.82 -3.72
C VAL A 75 8.26 -9.06 -4.56
N THR A 76 8.79 -10.28 -4.51
CA THR A 76 9.89 -10.72 -5.39
C THR A 76 9.34 -11.73 -6.39
N ALA A 77 9.42 -11.41 -7.67
CA ALA A 77 8.81 -12.20 -8.74
C ALA A 77 9.56 -12.00 -10.07
N ALA A 78 9.39 -12.94 -11.00
CA ALA A 78 9.91 -12.79 -12.35
C ALA A 78 9.04 -11.82 -13.17
N VAL A 79 9.67 -10.98 -13.98
CA VAL A 79 8.97 -10.18 -14.99
C VAL A 79 8.38 -11.11 -16.04
N ASP A 80 7.06 -11.02 -16.22
CA ASP A 80 6.32 -11.73 -17.27
C ASP A 80 6.31 -10.90 -18.56
N VAL A 81 5.85 -9.64 -18.47
CA VAL A 81 5.82 -8.73 -19.63
C VAL A 81 6.24 -7.30 -19.23
N PRO A 82 7.34 -6.75 -19.79
CA PRO A 82 7.61 -5.32 -19.71
C PRO A 82 6.69 -4.55 -20.68
N LEU A 83 5.76 -3.75 -20.16
CA LEU A 83 4.75 -3.06 -20.99
C LEU A 83 5.25 -1.71 -21.51
N ASN A 84 5.81 -0.88 -20.62
CA ASN A 84 6.43 0.40 -20.96
C ASN A 84 7.37 0.88 -19.83
N GLU A 85 7.93 2.08 -19.97
CA GLU A 85 8.90 2.65 -19.01
C GLU A 85 8.36 2.84 -17.58
N ARG A 86 7.03 2.74 -17.37
CA ARG A 86 6.35 2.94 -16.09
C ARG A 86 5.31 1.85 -15.77
N ALA A 87 5.25 0.78 -16.55
CA ALA A 87 4.36 -0.35 -16.31
C ALA A 87 5.00 -1.68 -16.71
N LEU A 88 4.89 -2.68 -15.83
CA LEU A 88 5.33 -4.05 -16.09
C LEU A 88 4.37 -5.04 -15.43
N VAL A 89 4.41 -6.28 -15.90
CA VAL A 89 3.65 -7.42 -15.36
C VAL A 89 4.63 -8.39 -14.71
N LEU A 90 4.33 -8.82 -13.49
CA LEU A 90 5.08 -9.86 -12.78
C LEU A 90 4.28 -11.17 -12.76
N ASN A 91 4.96 -12.31 -12.84
CA ASN A 91 4.36 -13.61 -12.54
C ASN A 91 4.23 -13.75 -11.02
N ALA A 92 3.02 -13.54 -10.51
CA ALA A 92 2.78 -13.32 -9.09
C ALA A 92 2.06 -14.50 -8.40
N GLY A 93 2.07 -15.70 -9.00
CA GLY A 93 1.24 -16.83 -8.56
C GLY A 93 1.38 -17.20 -7.08
N GLU A 94 2.56 -16.98 -6.49
CA GLU A 94 2.84 -17.20 -5.06
C GLU A 94 2.23 -16.14 -4.13
N TYR A 95 1.77 -15.01 -4.69
CA TYR A 95 1.15 -13.87 -4.00
C TYR A 95 -0.38 -13.79 -4.19
N GLY A 96 -1.00 -14.83 -4.75
CA GLY A 96 -2.46 -14.99 -4.81
C GLY A 96 -3.12 -14.63 -6.14
N ASP A 97 -2.38 -14.16 -7.13
CA ASP A 97 -2.86 -13.94 -8.50
C ASP A 97 -1.81 -14.41 -9.52
N ASN A 98 -2.21 -14.88 -10.70
CA ASN A 98 -1.29 -15.41 -11.71
C ASN A 98 -0.38 -14.31 -12.30
N SER A 99 -0.91 -13.09 -12.44
CA SER A 99 -0.21 -11.96 -13.03
C SER A 99 -0.50 -10.67 -12.25
N LEU A 100 0.54 -9.91 -11.93
CA LEU A 100 0.43 -8.66 -11.19
C LEU A 100 0.87 -7.48 -12.04
N LEU A 101 -0.03 -6.53 -12.29
CA LEU A 101 0.31 -5.24 -12.86
C LEU A 101 1.06 -4.38 -11.83
N VAL A 102 2.17 -3.76 -12.24
CA VAL A 102 2.99 -2.89 -11.41
C VAL A 102 3.17 -1.55 -12.12
N LEU A 103 2.66 -0.46 -11.52
CA LEU A 103 2.81 0.90 -12.03
C LEU A 103 3.86 1.67 -11.24
N LEU A 104 4.91 2.11 -11.94
CA LEU A 104 6.11 2.65 -11.31
C LEU A 104 6.08 4.17 -11.15
N ASP A 105 6.37 4.65 -9.95
CA ASP A 105 6.46 6.11 -9.68
C ASP A 105 7.69 6.77 -10.33
N GLN A 106 8.66 5.97 -10.76
CA GLN A 106 9.80 6.40 -11.58
C GLN A 106 9.93 5.54 -12.85
N LYS A 107 10.80 5.95 -13.77
CA LYS A 107 11.15 5.13 -14.93
C LYS A 107 11.85 3.85 -14.48
N ALA A 108 11.32 2.70 -14.89
CA ALA A 108 11.95 1.41 -14.63
C ALA A 108 13.31 1.30 -15.35
N PRO A 109 14.28 0.57 -14.76
CA PRO A 109 15.34 -0.09 -15.51
C PRO A 109 14.78 -0.92 -16.68
N ASN A 110 15.61 -1.19 -17.69
CA ASN A 110 15.20 -1.91 -18.89
C ASN A 110 15.14 -3.44 -18.64
N PHE A 111 14.26 -3.87 -17.74
CA PHE A 111 14.03 -5.28 -17.42
C PHE A 111 13.48 -6.06 -18.62
N GLN A 112 13.83 -7.33 -18.70
CA GLN A 112 13.39 -8.29 -19.71
C GLN A 112 12.47 -9.35 -19.09
N GLU A 113 11.70 -10.05 -19.93
CA GLU A 113 10.98 -11.27 -19.53
C GLU A 113 11.95 -12.27 -18.86
N GLY A 114 11.56 -12.79 -17.70
CA GLY A 114 12.36 -13.70 -16.87
C GLY A 114 13.30 -13.02 -15.87
N ASP A 115 13.49 -11.70 -15.90
CA ASP A 115 14.30 -11.00 -14.88
C ASP A 115 13.62 -11.10 -13.50
N LEU A 116 14.38 -11.56 -12.48
CA LEU A 116 13.90 -11.60 -11.10
C LEU A 116 14.03 -10.22 -10.46
N VAL A 117 12.91 -9.62 -10.06
CA VAL A 117 12.84 -8.27 -9.50
C VAL A 117 12.08 -8.24 -8.19
N THR A 118 12.42 -7.28 -7.34
CA THR A 118 11.67 -6.95 -6.14
C THR A 118 10.91 -5.65 -6.38
N ALA A 119 9.58 -5.71 -6.31
CA ALA A 119 8.68 -4.58 -6.47
C ALA A 119 8.04 -4.22 -5.13
N THR A 120 8.18 -2.95 -4.72
CA THR A 120 7.61 -2.43 -3.48
C THR A 120 6.64 -1.30 -3.82
N GLY A 121 5.38 -1.43 -3.45
CA GLY A 121 4.31 -0.49 -3.82
C GLY A 121 3.09 -0.62 -2.91
N THR A 122 2.04 0.15 -3.20
CA THR A 122 0.75 0.10 -2.49
C THR A 122 -0.24 -0.76 -3.26
N VAL A 123 -0.91 -1.70 -2.59
CA VAL A 123 -1.98 -2.50 -3.21
C VAL A 123 -3.22 -1.62 -3.43
N GLU A 124 -3.66 -1.47 -4.67
CA GLU A 124 -4.89 -0.74 -5.04
C GLU A 124 -5.68 -1.55 -6.08
N ASN A 125 -6.94 -1.18 -6.35
CA ASN A 125 -7.70 -1.73 -7.49
C ASN A 125 -7.43 -0.90 -8.75
N PHE A 126 -7.18 -1.56 -9.88
CA PHE A 126 -6.86 -0.90 -11.13
C PHE A 126 -8.11 -0.48 -11.93
N THR A 127 -8.13 0.76 -12.39
CA THR A 127 -8.99 1.21 -13.50
C THR A 127 -8.16 2.05 -14.47
N TYR A 128 -8.32 1.83 -15.78
CA TYR A 128 -7.49 2.49 -16.79
C TYR A 128 -7.65 4.01 -16.77
N GLU A 129 -8.89 4.50 -16.61
CA GLU A 129 -9.23 5.92 -16.59
C GLU A 129 -8.55 6.67 -15.43
N GLN A 130 -8.36 6.01 -14.28
CA GLN A 130 -7.73 6.63 -13.09
C GLN A 130 -6.21 6.76 -13.22
N PHE A 131 -5.55 5.82 -13.90
CA PHE A 131 -4.09 5.69 -13.89
C PHE A 131 -3.40 6.00 -15.22
N SER A 132 -4.13 6.00 -16.34
CA SER A 132 -3.56 6.16 -17.69
C SER A 132 -2.74 7.44 -17.87
N GLU A 133 -3.25 8.59 -17.43
CA GLU A 133 -2.52 9.87 -17.53
C GLU A 133 -1.29 9.90 -16.58
N LYS A 134 -1.45 9.50 -15.31
CA LYS A 134 -0.36 9.53 -14.31
C LYS A 134 0.84 8.68 -14.74
N TYR A 135 0.61 7.52 -15.36
CA TYR A 135 1.64 6.56 -15.74
C TYR A 135 1.95 6.52 -17.25
N ASN A 136 1.28 7.35 -18.08
CA ASN A 136 1.42 7.37 -19.54
C ASN A 136 1.09 6.02 -20.19
N LEU A 137 0.01 5.38 -19.75
CA LEU A 137 -0.45 4.11 -20.32
C LEU A 137 -1.00 4.36 -21.75
N VAL A 138 -0.58 3.53 -22.71
CA VAL A 138 -0.70 3.84 -24.15
C VAL A 138 -1.97 3.31 -24.83
N GLN A 139 -2.45 2.13 -24.45
CA GLN A 139 -3.58 1.45 -25.10
C GLN A 139 -4.40 0.70 -24.05
N ALA A 140 -5.67 1.10 -23.85
CA ALA A 140 -6.56 0.49 -22.87
C ALA A 140 -6.64 -1.04 -23.00
N ALA A 141 -6.75 -1.55 -24.23
CA ALA A 141 -6.85 -2.99 -24.55
C ALA A 141 -5.68 -3.86 -24.05
N ILE A 142 -4.54 -3.28 -23.65
CA ILE A 142 -3.43 -4.00 -23.00
C ILE A 142 -3.74 -4.25 -21.51
N TYR A 143 -4.54 -3.39 -20.90
CA TYR A 143 -4.87 -3.38 -19.48
C TYR A 143 -6.30 -3.83 -19.17
N ASP A 144 -7.15 -4.07 -20.19
CA ASP A 144 -8.53 -4.56 -20.01
C ASP A 144 -8.60 -5.77 -19.05
N GLY A 145 -7.61 -6.66 -19.11
CA GLY A 145 -7.51 -7.85 -18.25
C GLY A 145 -7.34 -7.55 -16.76
N TYR A 146 -6.74 -6.40 -16.41
CA TYR A 146 -6.49 -5.97 -15.03
C TYR A 146 -7.63 -5.08 -14.48
N THR A 147 -8.72 -4.89 -15.22
CA THR A 147 -9.81 -4.00 -14.78
C THR A 147 -10.49 -4.57 -13.54
N ASP A 148 -10.59 -3.75 -12.48
CA ASP A 148 -11.07 -4.13 -11.15
C ASP A 148 -10.19 -5.19 -10.42
N GLU A 149 -9.03 -5.56 -10.96
CA GLU A 149 -8.03 -6.42 -10.29
C GLU A 149 -7.13 -5.60 -9.35
N GLN A 150 -6.51 -6.29 -8.38
CA GLN A 150 -5.55 -5.67 -7.47
C GLN A 150 -4.17 -5.56 -8.14
N PHE A 151 -3.51 -4.42 -7.96
CA PHE A 151 -2.24 -4.11 -8.58
C PHE A 151 -1.32 -3.34 -7.63
N LEU A 152 -0.02 -3.23 -7.96
CA LEU A 152 0.90 -2.36 -7.22
C LEU A 152 0.96 -0.96 -7.82
N ASN A 153 0.41 0.01 -7.09
CA ASN A 153 0.53 1.43 -7.36
C ASN A 153 1.82 2.02 -6.76
N GLN A 154 2.27 3.14 -7.32
CA GLN A 154 3.40 3.93 -6.83
C GLN A 154 4.71 3.14 -6.63
N ALA A 155 4.91 2.09 -7.42
CA ALA A 155 5.92 1.10 -7.13
C ALA A 155 7.35 1.61 -7.40
N THR A 156 8.29 1.16 -6.57
CA THR A 156 9.72 1.10 -6.87
C THR A 156 10.08 -0.34 -7.20
N VAL A 157 10.96 -0.53 -8.20
CA VAL A 157 11.43 -1.86 -8.60
C VAL A 157 12.95 -1.86 -8.71
N GLU A 158 13.58 -2.83 -8.07
CA GLU A 158 15.01 -3.14 -8.22
C GLU A 158 15.21 -4.61 -8.62
N ALA A 159 16.36 -4.91 -9.23
CA ALA A 159 16.74 -6.30 -9.46
C ALA A 159 16.90 -7.03 -8.11
N ALA A 160 16.35 -8.23 -8.00
CA ALA A 160 16.36 -8.97 -6.75
C ALA A 160 17.80 -9.26 -6.29
N LYS A 161 18.11 -8.92 -5.03
CA LYS A 161 19.42 -9.20 -4.41
C LYS A 161 19.53 -10.65 -3.95
N ASP A 162 19.36 -11.58 -4.90
CA ASP A 162 19.82 -12.99 -4.89
C ASP A 162 19.17 -13.74 -6.07
N ALA A 163 19.47 -13.30 -7.30
CA ALA A 163 19.31 -14.20 -8.45
C ALA A 163 20.34 -15.33 -8.29
N PRO A 164 19.95 -16.62 -8.24
CA PRO A 164 20.91 -17.71 -8.16
C PRO A 164 21.75 -17.74 -9.43
N THR A 165 23.02 -17.35 -9.32
CA THR A 165 24.02 -17.56 -10.37
C THR A 165 24.27 -19.06 -10.51
N GLY A 166 23.66 -19.67 -11.52
CA GLY A 166 23.91 -21.05 -11.94
C GLY A 166 25.30 -21.29 -12.51
#